data_AF-A0A5N7INT3-F1
#
_entry.id   AF-A0A5N7INT3-F1
#
_cell.length_a   1.000
_cell.length_b   1.000
_cell.length_c   1.000
_cell.angle_alpha   90.00
_cell.angle_beta   90.00
_cell.angle_gamma   90.00
#
_symmetry.space_group_name_H-M   'P 1'
#
loop_
_entity.id
_entity.type
_entity.pdbx_description
1 polymer ?
#
loop_
_entity_poly.entity_id
_entity_poly.type
_entity_poly.pdbx_seq_one_letter_code
_entity_poly.pdbx_strand_id
1 'polypeptide(L)'
;MTNDEVLPGKTFKGALEADHIVAMDKISRMDGFGNLTKEQKLKVLNNPENFIGLSKSANTSKQSKTYEEWTHYKQGKLGEIEVNPNFRIKMMKIEKDLARKLQAQINDFNK
;
A
#
# COMPACT_ATOMS: atom_id res chain seq x y z
N MET A 1 8.31 -5.22 -23.10
CA MET A 1 7.23 -4.76 -22.18
C MET A 1 7.06 -5.84 -21.14
N THR A 2 6.81 -5.47 -19.90
CA THR A 2 6.70 -6.43 -18.79
C THR A 2 5.24 -6.66 -18.47
N ASN A 3 4.84 -7.91 -18.25
CA ASN A 3 3.47 -8.23 -17.84
C ASN A 3 3.22 -7.66 -16.44
N ASP A 4 2.04 -7.09 -16.25
CA ASP A 4 1.59 -6.60 -14.95
C ASP A 4 0.91 -7.75 -14.19
N GLU A 5 1.59 -8.30 -13.18
CA GLU A 5 1.06 -9.41 -12.38
C GLU A 5 -0.12 -9.00 -11.49
N VAL A 6 -0.24 -7.71 -11.19
CA VAL A 6 -1.29 -7.14 -10.33
C VAL A 6 -2.53 -6.78 -11.13
N LEU A 7 -2.35 -6.34 -12.38
CA LEU A 7 -3.42 -6.06 -13.35
C LEU A 7 -3.35 -7.05 -14.54
N PRO A 8 -3.96 -8.24 -14.42
CA PRO A 8 -3.89 -9.28 -15.45
C PRO A 8 -4.27 -8.78 -16.85
N GLY A 9 -3.51 -9.21 -17.87
CA GLY A 9 -3.71 -8.81 -19.26
C GLY A 9 -3.15 -7.42 -19.60
N LYS A 10 -2.65 -6.66 -18.63
CA LYS A 10 -1.95 -5.40 -18.86
C LYS A 10 -0.43 -5.61 -18.91
N THR A 11 0.26 -4.71 -19.59
CA THR A 11 1.72 -4.60 -19.57
C THR A 11 2.14 -3.18 -19.19
N PHE A 12 3.37 -3.05 -18.72
CA PHE A 12 4.01 -1.76 -18.46
C PHE A 12 5.43 -1.69 -19.05
N LYS A 13 5.95 -0.46 -19.15
CA LYS A 13 7.34 -0.16 -19.52
C LYS A 13 7.99 0.62 -18.38
N GLY A 14 9.27 0.40 -18.16
CA GLY A 14 10.03 1.06 -17.09
C GLY A 14 10.02 0.27 -15.78
N ALA A 15 10.42 0.93 -14.70
CA ALA A 15 10.51 0.37 -13.37
C ALA A 15 9.15 0.37 -12.64
N LEU A 16 9.06 -0.45 -11.60
CA LEU A 16 7.97 -0.36 -10.61
C LEU A 16 8.13 0.92 -9.77
N GLU A 17 7.02 1.51 -9.38
CA GLU A 17 6.94 2.59 -8.40
C GLU A 17 6.76 1.99 -7.01
N ALA A 18 7.40 2.59 -6.00
CA ALA A 18 7.18 2.20 -4.61
C ALA A 18 5.80 2.71 -4.15
N ASP A 19 4.94 1.79 -3.70
CA ASP A 19 3.66 2.08 -3.06
C ASP A 19 3.72 1.72 -1.57
N HIS A 20 2.99 2.47 -0.75
CA HIS A 20 2.86 2.15 0.67
C HIS A 20 1.82 1.04 0.85
N ILE A 21 2.24 -0.08 1.46
CA ILE A 21 1.36 -1.21 1.75
C ILE A 21 0.22 -0.75 2.68
N VAL A 22 0.58 -0.14 3.81
CA VAL A 22 -0.34 0.62 4.67
C VAL A 22 -0.22 2.09 4.28
N ALA A 23 -1.32 2.66 3.74
CA ALA A 23 -1.33 4.01 3.24
C ALA A 23 -0.89 5.05 4.29
N MET A 24 -0.15 6.07 3.87
CA MET A 24 0.31 7.16 4.75
C MET A 24 -0.84 7.84 5.51
N ASP A 25 -1.99 8.02 4.85
CA ASP A 25 -3.20 8.60 5.45
C ASP A 25 -3.79 7.74 6.58
N LYS A 26 -3.62 6.42 6.52
CA LYS A 26 -4.00 5.51 7.60
C LYS A 26 -3.00 5.57 8.75
N ILE A 27 -1.70 5.62 8.43
CA ILE A 27 -0.62 5.73 9.43
C ILE A 27 -0.75 7.03 10.21
N SER A 28 -1.04 8.15 9.55
CA SER A 28 -1.13 9.47 10.19
C SER A 28 -2.27 9.57 11.22
N ARG A 29 -3.26 8.69 11.13
CA ARG A 29 -4.40 8.57 12.06
C ARG A 29 -4.23 7.46 13.10
N MET A 30 -3.11 6.74 13.10
CA MET A 30 -2.82 5.73 14.12
C MET A 30 -2.65 6.38 15.50
N ASP A 31 -3.08 5.68 16.53
CA ASP A 31 -3.04 6.19 17.90
C ASP A 31 -1.59 6.53 18.31
N GLY A 32 -1.41 7.68 18.95
CA GLY A 32 -0.10 8.20 19.33
C GLY A 32 0.78 8.74 18.20
N PHE A 33 0.43 8.59 16.91
CA PHE A 33 1.27 9.09 15.80
C PHE A 33 1.45 10.62 15.86
N GLY A 34 0.40 11.34 16.27
CA GLY A 34 0.42 12.80 16.41
C GLY A 34 1.49 13.29 17.39
N ASN A 35 1.78 12.51 18.43
CA ASN A 35 2.71 12.86 19.51
C ASN A 35 4.19 12.70 19.12
N LEU A 36 4.47 11.99 18.03
CA LEU A 36 5.82 11.73 17.56
C LEU A 36 6.52 13.01 17.07
N THR A 37 7.84 13.07 17.29
CA THR A 37 8.70 14.08 16.66
C THR A 37 8.70 13.92 15.14
N LYS A 38 9.12 14.96 14.41
CA LYS A 38 9.23 14.90 12.94
C LYS A 38 10.11 13.73 12.46
N GLU A 39 11.22 13.47 13.15
CA GLU A 39 12.13 12.37 12.80
C GLU A 39 11.48 11.00 13.03
N GLN A 40 10.80 10.81 14.16
CA GLN A 40 10.07 9.56 14.45
C GLN A 40 8.92 9.34 13.46
N LYS A 41 8.16 10.38 13.11
CA LYS A 41 7.12 10.31 12.06
C LYS A 41 7.70 9.82 10.74
N LEU A 42 8.85 10.35 10.33
CA LEU A 42 9.54 9.91 9.11
C LEU A 42 10.02 8.47 9.21
N LYS A 43 10.48 7.98 10.38
CA LYS A 43 10.86 6.57 10.59
C LYS A 43 9.69 5.61 10.49
N VAL A 44 8.49 6.01 10.94
CA VAL A 44 7.27 5.19 10.81
C VAL A 44 6.75 5.21 9.37
N LEU A 45 6.63 6.41 8.76
CA LEU A 45 6.14 6.56 7.39
C LEU A 45 7.03 5.85 6.37
N ASN A 46 8.35 5.96 6.52
CA ASN A 46 9.34 5.34 5.64
C ASN A 46 9.87 4.01 6.20
N ASN A 47 9.06 3.27 6.97
CA ASN A 47 9.44 1.94 7.39
C ASN A 47 9.69 1.08 6.13
N PRO A 48 10.89 0.49 5.95
CA PRO A 48 11.25 -0.20 4.71
C PRO A 48 10.39 -1.44 4.43
N GLU A 49 9.76 -2.03 5.46
CA GLU A 49 8.79 -3.13 5.29
C GLU A 49 7.44 -2.66 4.72
N ASN A 50 7.18 -1.35 4.70
CA ASN A 50 5.92 -0.75 4.25
C ASN A 50 5.87 -0.41 2.77
N PHE A 51 6.75 -0.97 1.95
CA PHE A 51 6.79 -0.70 0.53
C PHE A 51 6.64 -1.96 -0.31
N ILE A 52 5.93 -1.82 -1.42
CA ILE A 52 5.88 -2.81 -2.50
C ILE A 52 6.05 -2.10 -3.85
N GLY A 53 6.65 -2.79 -4.82
CA GLY A 53 6.73 -2.29 -6.19
C GLY A 53 5.42 -2.55 -6.94
N LEU A 54 4.80 -1.50 -7.48
CA LEU A 54 3.64 -1.58 -8.36
C LEU A 54 3.92 -0.91 -9.71
N SER A 55 3.26 -1.35 -10.78
CA SER A 55 3.30 -0.57 -12.02
C SER A 55 2.66 0.80 -11.79
N LYS A 56 3.05 1.83 -12.53
CA LYS A 56 2.44 3.17 -12.44
C LYS A 56 0.91 3.14 -12.53
N SER A 57 0.36 2.25 -13.37
CA SER A 57 -1.09 2.10 -13.54
C SER A 57 -1.75 1.45 -12.31
N ALA A 58 -1.13 0.41 -11.75
CA ALA A 58 -1.59 -0.23 -10.53
C ALA A 58 -1.53 0.75 -9.34
N ASN A 59 -0.39 1.41 -9.15
CA ASN A 59 -0.16 2.40 -8.10
C ASN A 59 -1.20 3.54 -8.13
N THR A 60 -1.38 4.17 -9.31
CA THR A 60 -2.35 5.25 -9.51
C THR A 60 -3.80 4.81 -9.23
N SER A 61 -4.12 3.55 -9.51
CA SER A 61 -5.46 2.99 -9.32
C SER A 61 -5.79 2.69 -7.86
N LYS A 62 -4.81 2.14 -7.13
CA LYS A 62 -4.93 1.81 -5.71
C LYS A 62 -5.16 3.08 -4.88
N GLN A 63 -4.30 4.09 -5.05
CA GLN A 63 -4.31 5.31 -4.24
C GLN A 63 -4.22 4.95 -2.73
N SER A 64 -5.04 5.58 -1.88
CA SER A 64 -5.12 5.31 -0.44
C SER A 64 -6.02 4.13 -0.06
N LYS A 65 -6.62 3.42 -1.04
CA LYS A 65 -7.48 2.27 -0.76
C LYS A 65 -6.67 1.15 -0.12
N THR A 66 -7.28 0.46 0.83
CA THR A 66 -6.79 -0.83 1.34
C THR A 66 -6.82 -1.89 0.25
N TYR A 67 -6.12 -3.02 0.43
CA TYR A 67 -6.23 -4.15 -0.50
C TYR A 67 -7.61 -4.82 -0.45
N GLU A 68 -8.38 -4.61 0.61
CA GLU A 68 -9.78 -5.06 0.70
C GLU A 68 -10.70 -4.22 -0.20
N GLU A 69 -10.51 -2.90 -0.20
CA GLU A 69 -11.31 -1.96 -1.01
C GLU A 69 -10.88 -1.94 -2.48
N TRP A 70 -9.59 -2.13 -2.77
CA TRP A 70 -9.04 -2.06 -4.12
C TRP A 70 -9.26 -3.37 -4.90
N THR A 71 -10.47 -3.54 -5.37
CA THR A 71 -10.90 -4.75 -6.10
C THR A 71 -10.63 -4.67 -7.61
N HIS A 72 -10.70 -3.48 -8.20
CA HIS A 72 -10.63 -3.29 -9.65
C HIS A 72 -9.78 -2.07 -10.05
N TYR A 73 -9.11 -2.20 -11.20
CA TYR A 73 -8.63 -1.07 -11.98
C TYR A 73 -9.78 -0.50 -12.83
N LYS A 74 -9.98 0.82 -12.81
CA LYS A 74 -11.05 1.50 -13.55
C LYS A 74 -12.46 0.91 -13.27
N GLN A 75 -12.76 0.62 -12.00
CA GLN A 75 -14.06 0.06 -11.59
C GLN A 75 -15.25 0.80 -12.21
N GLY A 76 -16.17 0.07 -12.84
CA GLY A 76 -17.38 0.59 -13.47
C GLY A 76 -17.13 1.39 -14.75
N LYS A 77 -15.95 1.28 -15.38
CA LYS A 77 -15.57 2.01 -16.59
C LYS A 77 -15.05 1.05 -17.67
N LEU A 78 -15.06 1.50 -18.92
CA LEU A 78 -14.48 0.73 -20.02
C LEU A 78 -13.00 0.42 -19.78
N GLY A 79 -12.63 -0.85 -19.93
CA GLY A 79 -11.29 -1.36 -19.63
C GLY A 79 -11.06 -1.63 -18.15
N GLU A 80 -12.14 -1.95 -17.42
CA GLU A 80 -12.08 -2.51 -16.07
C GLU A 80 -11.30 -3.83 -16.05
N ILE A 81 -10.45 -3.98 -15.04
CA ILE A 81 -9.65 -5.19 -14.81
C ILE A 81 -9.76 -5.53 -13.33
N GLU A 82 -10.18 -6.74 -13.00
CA GLU A 82 -10.10 -7.21 -11.62
C GLU A 82 -8.62 -7.29 -11.19
N VAL A 83 -8.30 -6.68 -10.05
CA VAL A 83 -6.97 -6.81 -9.44
C VAL A 83 -6.76 -8.28 -9.10
N ASN A 84 -5.61 -8.84 -9.48
CA ASN A 84 -5.29 -10.26 -9.31
C ASN A 84 -5.72 -10.77 -7.90
N PRO A 85 -6.71 -11.68 -7.81
CA PRO A 85 -7.28 -12.07 -6.52
C PRO A 85 -6.27 -12.70 -5.57
N ASN A 86 -5.34 -13.51 -6.08
CA ASN A 86 -4.31 -14.16 -5.27
C ASN A 86 -3.32 -13.15 -4.70
N PHE A 87 -2.93 -12.17 -5.51
CA PHE A 87 -2.13 -11.03 -5.04
C PHE A 87 -2.88 -10.26 -3.96
N ARG A 88 -4.15 -9.92 -4.20
CA ARG A 88 -5.00 -9.15 -3.27
C ARG A 88 -5.13 -9.84 -1.92
N ILE A 89 -5.48 -11.13 -1.90
CA ILE A 89 -5.62 -11.93 -0.66
C ILE A 89 -4.31 -11.95 0.15
N LYS A 90 -3.18 -12.15 -0.54
CA LYS A 90 -1.85 -12.12 0.11
C LYS A 90 -1.59 -10.75 0.73
N MET A 91 -1.85 -9.68 -0.02
CA MET A 91 -1.57 -8.32 0.43
C MET A 91 -2.50 -7.86 1.56
N MET A 92 -3.76 -8.30 1.61
CA MET A 92 -4.65 -8.02 2.74
C MET A 92 -4.08 -8.54 4.06
N LYS A 93 -3.50 -9.75 4.05
CA LYS A 93 -2.83 -10.31 5.24
C LYS A 93 -1.60 -9.49 5.63
N ILE A 94 -0.74 -9.16 4.65
CA ILE A 94 0.48 -8.37 4.88
C ILE A 94 0.13 -6.97 5.40
N GLU A 95 -0.85 -6.29 4.81
CA GLU A 95 -1.32 -4.97 5.23
C GLU A 95 -1.80 -4.98 6.69
N LYS A 96 -2.57 -6.00 7.08
CA LYS A 96 -3.03 -6.17 8.47
C LYS A 96 -1.88 -6.41 9.45
N ASP A 97 -0.94 -7.29 9.10
CA ASP A 97 0.21 -7.60 9.95
C ASP A 97 1.12 -6.40 10.11
N LEU A 98 1.36 -5.68 9.01
CA LEU A 98 2.21 -4.51 9.00
C LEU A 98 1.58 -3.32 9.73
N ALA A 99 0.27 -3.12 9.63
CA ALA A 99 -0.43 -2.09 10.42
C ALA A 99 -0.20 -2.29 11.93
N ARG A 100 -0.19 -3.55 12.40
CA ARG A 100 0.13 -3.88 13.80
C ARG A 100 1.59 -3.57 14.15
N LYS A 101 2.53 -3.89 13.25
CA LYS A 101 3.96 -3.55 13.43
C LYS A 101 4.19 -2.04 13.50
N LEU A 102 3.56 -1.27 12.62
CA LEU A 102 3.66 0.19 12.61
C LEU A 102 3.06 0.80 13.87
N GLN A 103 1.91 0.30 14.33
CA GLN A 103 1.33 0.71 15.61
C GLN A 103 2.27 0.40 16.79
N ALA A 104 2.90 -0.78 16.80
CA ALA A 104 3.88 -1.12 17.84
C ALA A 104 5.09 -0.18 17.82
N GLN A 105 5.61 0.15 16.63
CA GLN A 105 6.69 1.12 16.46
C GLN A 105 6.31 2.52 16.98
N ILE A 106 5.08 2.97 16.74
CA ILE A 106 4.56 4.24 17.28
C ILE A 106 4.50 4.18 18.81
N ASN A 107 3.96 3.09 19.36
CA ASN A 107 3.86 2.89 20.80
C ASN A 107 5.24 2.90 21.46
N ASP A 108 6.23 2.24 20.85
CA ASP A 108 7.61 2.19 21.35
C ASP A 108 8.29 3.56 21.38
N PHE A 109 7.99 4.45 20.42
CA PHE A 109 8.50 5.81 20.44
C PHE A 109 7.83 6.73 21.46
N ASN A 110 6.64 6.37 21.94
CA ASN A 110 5.86 7.12 22.92
C ASN A 110 6.03 6.59 24.36
N LYS A 111 6.86 5.56 24.57
CA LYS A 111 7.30 5.09 25.90
C LYS A 111 8.30 6.05 26.51
#